data_AF-A0A2D0MWD3-F1
#
_entry.id   AF-A0A2D0MWD3-F1
#
_cell.length_a   1.000
_cell.length_b   1.000
_cell.length_c   1.000
_cell.angle_alpha   90.00
_cell.angle_beta   90.00
_cell.angle_gamma   90.00
#
_symmetry.space_group_name_H-M   'P 1'
#
loop_
_entity.id
_entity.type
_entity.pdbx_description
1 polymer ?
#
loop_
_entity_poly.entity_id
_entity_poly.type
_entity_poly.pdbx_seq_one_letter_code
_entity_poly.pdbx_strand_id
1 'polypeptide(L)'
;MKSSAFLYPQKKAFTLLLLVLSMVGSIFSQDWELGSTKFPKGKGAPSLLLASANFRSPGGFRRIGGVDFQQVATPEVEFGSSVIEIIYNEKKPDGHRLIITLDNQKYNPYLADWQLKPVAEFAGSEYTSLVSLFGKRIDPSNSPIVYHPALINNLLGLRILQADMLLNDPYNYWRLPAKGGIEKTGLGESLPLSSNFTGPISQQEEYERIASMISFLINNAAADGNEFDSWIFTDYQEQVKFGIVCDTFYITGSPYFYFHKTDMTKYTDEIGAVLDEITQSNPQYDAKTDSVLKEITDYQQLCASYSDSLLVYSEMVNQIIEKYKGVSLKDRNLDEREIYIIGRRQDLEKNFTGLIDDLFDEIHGKQNAEILSQEELTNQLIQISPTNVQEELTFLMRNTFPELIQKINPAVYSAAVNTMRYAAFFRYVQRENPKNWETFLNEVEKISYQPSDIETPQYYLRPDNAPEGQE
;
A
#
# COMPACT_ATOMS: atom_id res chain seq x y z
N MET A 1 -38.35 25.79 -63.83
CA MET A 1 -37.62 24.60 -63.33
C MET A 1 -36.18 24.99 -63.02
N LYS A 2 -35.64 24.65 -61.85
CA LYS A 2 -34.20 24.71 -61.53
C LYS A 2 -33.81 23.43 -60.79
N SER A 3 -32.57 22.98 -60.96
CA SER A 3 -32.14 21.63 -60.57
C SER A 3 -32.06 21.44 -59.05
N SER A 4 -32.71 20.39 -58.55
CA SER A 4 -32.58 19.88 -57.18
C SER A 4 -31.50 18.80 -57.02
N ALA A 5 -30.86 18.36 -58.11
CA ALA A 5 -29.99 17.18 -58.13
C ALA A 5 -28.66 17.34 -57.37
N PHE A 6 -28.19 18.57 -57.16
CA PHE A 6 -26.87 18.84 -56.56
C PHE A 6 -26.79 18.63 -55.03
N LEU A 7 -27.92 18.58 -54.31
CA LEU A 7 -27.93 18.51 -52.83
C LEU A 7 -27.81 17.09 -52.26
N TYR A 8 -27.95 16.05 -53.08
CA TYR A 8 -27.93 14.65 -52.60
C TYR A 8 -26.53 14.12 -52.21
N PRO A 9 -25.44 14.32 -52.99
CA PRO A 9 -24.13 13.79 -52.62
C PRO A 9 -23.54 14.47 -51.37
N GLN A 10 -23.78 15.78 -51.18
CA GLN A 10 -23.29 16.50 -50.01
C GLN A 10 -23.84 15.94 -48.69
N LYS A 11 -25.12 15.54 -48.65
CA LYS A 11 -25.70 14.93 -47.45
C LYS A 11 -25.03 13.60 -47.09
N LYS A 12 -24.77 12.73 -48.07
CA LYS A 12 -24.06 11.46 -47.83
C LYS A 12 -22.63 11.68 -47.34
N ALA A 13 -21.89 12.62 -47.93
CA ALA A 13 -20.55 12.96 -47.48
C ALA A 13 -20.53 13.52 -46.04
N PHE A 14 -21.49 14.37 -45.69
CA PHE A 14 -21.62 14.93 -44.34
C PHE A 14 -22.02 13.87 -43.30
N THR A 15 -22.96 12.98 -43.61
CA THR A 15 -23.31 11.85 -42.73
C THR A 15 -22.13 10.90 -42.53
N LEU A 16 -21.37 10.59 -43.59
CA LEU A 16 -20.17 9.75 -43.49
C LEU A 16 -19.09 10.42 -42.64
N LEU A 17 -18.87 11.73 -42.81
CA LEU A 17 -17.91 12.51 -42.01
C LEU A 17 -18.31 12.51 -40.52
N LEU A 18 -19.60 12.70 -40.20
CA LEU A 18 -20.08 12.60 -38.82
C LEU A 18 -19.92 11.19 -38.24
N LEU A 19 -20.16 10.14 -39.02
CA LEU A 19 -19.96 8.75 -38.59
C LEU A 19 -18.49 8.47 -38.28
N VAL A 20 -17.58 8.87 -39.17
CA VAL A 20 -16.13 8.78 -38.96
C VAL A 20 -15.71 9.58 -37.74
N LEU A 21 -16.17 10.82 -37.57
CA LEU A 21 -15.87 11.64 -36.39
C LEU A 21 -16.41 11.03 -35.09
N SER A 22 -17.58 10.37 -35.11
CA SER A 22 -18.09 9.65 -33.92
C SER A 22 -17.27 8.40 -33.58
N MET A 23 -16.88 7.61 -34.58
CA MET A 23 -16.03 6.42 -34.39
C MET A 23 -14.62 6.81 -33.90
N VAL A 24 -14.06 7.90 -34.45
CA VAL A 24 -12.78 8.46 -34.04
C VAL A 24 -12.85 9.05 -32.62
N GLY A 25 -13.97 9.66 -32.23
CA GLY A 25 -14.19 10.15 -30.87
C GLY A 25 -14.08 9.06 -29.81
N SER A 26 -14.66 7.88 -30.05
CA SER A 26 -14.62 6.73 -29.13
C SER A 26 -13.22 6.11 -28.95
N ILE A 27 -12.24 6.43 -29.80
CA ILE A 27 -10.87 5.88 -29.71
C ILE A 27 -10.00 6.68 -28.73
N PHE A 28 -10.37 7.93 -28.40
CA PHE A 28 -9.53 8.84 -27.60
C PHE A 28 -9.74 8.81 -26.08
N SER A 29 -10.70 8.02 -25.58
CA SER A 29 -10.88 7.77 -24.14
C SER A 29 -10.47 6.33 -23.79
N GLN A 30 -9.20 6.01 -24.00
CA GLN A 30 -8.61 4.81 -23.39
C GLN A 30 -8.32 5.09 -21.91
N ASP A 31 -8.91 4.27 -21.06
CA ASP A 31 -8.64 4.21 -19.62
C ASP A 31 -7.28 3.53 -19.36
N TRP A 32 -6.85 3.52 -18.09
CA TRP A 32 -5.65 2.78 -17.67
C TRP A 32 -5.99 1.34 -17.30
N GLU A 33 -5.13 0.42 -17.71
CA GLU A 33 -5.22 -1.02 -17.48
C GLU A 33 -4.09 -1.45 -16.54
N LEU A 34 -4.39 -2.11 -15.42
CA LEU A 34 -3.41 -2.67 -14.48
C LEU A 34 -3.75 -4.15 -14.23
N GLY A 35 -3.13 -5.04 -15.00
CA GLY A 35 -3.60 -6.43 -15.09
C GLY A 35 -4.98 -6.48 -15.73
N SER A 36 -5.95 -7.05 -15.03
CA SER A 36 -7.38 -7.05 -15.41
C SER A 36 -8.10 -5.72 -15.12
N THR A 37 -7.68 -5.00 -14.08
CA THR A 37 -8.40 -3.82 -13.55
C THR A 37 -8.28 -2.62 -14.47
N LYS A 38 -9.43 -1.99 -14.77
CA LYS A 38 -9.54 -0.74 -15.53
C LYS A 38 -9.87 0.43 -14.61
N PHE A 39 -9.17 1.55 -14.77
CA PHE A 39 -9.38 2.75 -13.97
C PHE A 39 -10.07 3.85 -14.79
N PRO A 40 -11.33 4.20 -14.49
CA PRO A 40 -12.05 5.21 -15.25
C PRO A 40 -11.44 6.60 -15.05
N LYS A 41 -11.34 7.36 -16.15
CA LYS A 41 -10.92 8.78 -16.13
C LYS A 41 -11.82 9.65 -15.23
N GLY A 42 -11.26 10.14 -14.11
CA GLY A 42 -11.90 11.13 -13.22
C GLY A 42 -11.47 12.59 -13.48
N LYS A 43 -12.06 13.53 -12.74
CA LYS A 43 -11.78 14.99 -12.83
C LYS A 43 -10.88 15.52 -11.70
N GLY A 44 -9.64 15.06 -11.67
CA GLY A 44 -8.61 15.46 -10.71
C GLY A 44 -8.57 14.55 -9.48
N ALA A 45 -7.41 13.93 -9.24
CA ALA A 45 -7.20 13.13 -8.03
C ALA A 45 -7.30 14.03 -6.79
N PRO A 46 -7.94 13.59 -5.70
CA PRO A 46 -7.85 14.28 -4.42
C PRO A 46 -6.41 14.19 -3.88
N SER A 47 -5.85 15.34 -3.49
CA SER A 47 -4.57 15.40 -2.77
C SER A 47 -4.71 14.86 -1.34
N LEU A 48 -3.61 14.36 -0.76
CA LEU A 48 -3.53 14.03 0.66
C LEU A 48 -3.92 15.25 1.52
N LEU A 49 -4.95 15.07 2.34
CA LEU A 49 -5.50 16.12 3.22
C LEU A 49 -4.86 16.15 4.62
N LEU A 50 -3.91 15.26 4.89
CA LEU A 50 -3.24 15.12 6.18
C LEU A 50 -1.73 15.28 5.97
N ALA A 51 -1.22 16.45 6.34
CA ALA A 51 0.18 16.87 6.24
C ALA A 51 1.17 15.79 6.71
N SER A 52 1.01 15.30 7.93
CA SER A 52 1.86 14.24 8.49
C SER A 52 1.09 13.41 9.52
N ALA A 53 0.48 12.32 9.06
CA ALA A 53 0.04 11.27 9.96
C ALA A 53 1.27 10.48 10.41
N ASN A 54 1.93 10.94 11.48
CA ASN A 54 3.10 10.26 12.03
C ASN A 54 2.76 8.77 12.28
N PHE A 55 3.58 7.86 11.74
CA PHE A 55 3.38 6.40 11.77
C PHE A 55 3.25 5.83 13.19
N ARG A 56 3.67 6.58 14.23
CA ARG A 56 3.49 6.22 15.65
C ARG A 56 2.20 6.70 16.29
N SER A 57 1.39 7.50 15.59
CA SER A 57 0.09 7.96 16.11
C SER A 57 -0.96 6.82 16.00
N PRO A 58 -1.78 6.55 17.04
CA PRO A 58 -2.75 5.46 16.99
C PRO A 58 -3.73 5.55 15.81
N GLY A 59 -4.16 6.77 15.47
CA GLY A 59 -5.02 7.04 14.31
C GLY A 59 -4.31 7.14 12.96
N GLY A 60 -2.98 6.95 12.91
CA GLY A 60 -2.18 7.01 11.68
C GLY A 60 -2.43 5.82 10.77
N PHE A 61 -2.19 4.60 11.26
CA PHE A 61 -2.32 3.35 10.49
C PHE A 61 -3.66 3.22 9.76
N ARG A 62 -4.77 3.48 10.46
CA ARG A 62 -6.15 3.44 9.94
C ARG A 62 -6.48 4.54 8.91
N ARG A 63 -5.54 5.46 8.63
CA ARG A 63 -5.68 6.57 7.67
C ARG A 63 -4.62 6.58 6.55
N ILE A 64 -3.49 5.91 6.76
CA ILE A 64 -2.33 5.94 5.85
C ILE A 64 -2.39 4.83 4.79
N GLY A 65 -2.95 3.66 5.13
CA GLY A 65 -2.97 2.40 4.34
C GLY A 65 -2.65 2.58 2.86
N GLY A 66 -1.45 2.18 2.44
CA GLY A 66 -0.81 2.80 1.28
C GLY A 66 0.70 2.63 1.21
N VAL A 67 1.38 3.63 0.62
CA VAL A 67 2.85 3.75 0.66
C VAL A 67 3.24 4.96 1.52
N ASP A 68 4.13 4.77 2.50
CA ASP A 68 4.63 5.82 3.39
C ASP A 68 6.14 5.67 3.66
N PHE A 69 6.91 6.66 3.22
CA PHE A 69 8.36 6.72 3.44
C PHE A 69 8.70 7.94 4.30
N GLN A 70 9.12 7.71 5.53
CA GLN A 70 9.31 8.72 6.58
C GLN A 70 10.77 8.91 7.01
N GLN A 71 11.70 8.06 6.58
CA GLN A 71 13.08 8.13 7.05
C GLN A 71 13.83 9.36 6.52
N VAL A 72 14.90 9.69 7.24
CA VAL A 72 15.96 10.61 6.83
C VAL A 72 17.26 9.81 6.85
N ALA A 73 17.99 9.82 5.74
CA ALA A 73 19.16 8.98 5.59
C ALA A 73 20.31 9.46 6.49
N THR A 74 21.20 8.54 6.91
CA THR A 74 22.41 8.88 7.65
C THR A 74 23.68 8.57 6.84
N PRO A 75 24.76 9.34 7.00
CA PRO A 75 26.02 8.99 6.36
C PRO A 75 26.61 7.74 7.05
N GLU A 76 27.18 6.81 6.27
CA GLU A 76 27.81 5.59 6.83
C GLU A 76 29.12 5.91 7.59
N VAL A 77 29.82 6.95 7.15
CA VAL A 77 31.05 7.47 7.77
C VAL A 77 30.87 8.96 8.06
N GLU A 78 31.55 9.48 9.09
CA GLU A 78 31.64 10.92 9.29
C GLU A 78 32.45 11.55 8.15
N PHE A 79 31.74 12.08 7.14
CA PHE A 79 32.28 13.16 6.32
C PHE A 79 32.66 14.33 7.25
N GLY A 80 33.79 14.99 6.99
CA GLY A 80 34.28 16.07 7.84
C GLY A 80 33.40 17.32 7.79
N SER A 81 33.94 18.51 8.07
CA SER A 81 33.24 19.78 7.83
C SER A 81 33.07 20.13 6.33
N SER A 82 33.10 19.11 5.46
CA SER A 82 32.86 19.17 4.03
C SER A 82 31.36 19.18 3.77
N VAL A 83 30.85 20.34 3.38
CA VAL A 83 29.43 20.55 3.05
C VAL A 83 28.99 19.60 1.93
N ILE A 84 27.86 18.91 2.13
CA ILE A 84 27.20 18.15 1.06
C ILE A 84 26.44 19.14 0.18
N GLU A 85 26.61 19.02 -1.14
CA GLU A 85 25.86 19.79 -2.13
C GLU A 85 25.18 18.86 -3.14
N ILE A 86 23.99 19.23 -3.59
CA ILE A 86 23.32 18.64 -4.75
C ILE A 86 23.03 19.74 -5.78
N ILE A 87 23.13 19.39 -7.07
CA ILE A 87 22.98 20.31 -8.21
C ILE A 87 22.23 19.57 -9.32
N TYR A 88 21.31 20.24 -10.01
CA TYR A 88 20.68 19.71 -11.22
C TYR A 88 21.33 20.28 -12.48
N ASN A 89 21.74 19.40 -13.40
CA ASN A 89 22.44 19.79 -14.61
C ASN A 89 21.70 19.32 -15.87
N GLU A 90 20.80 20.16 -16.38
CA GLU A 90 20.01 19.97 -17.62
C GLU A 90 20.83 19.50 -18.84
N LYS A 91 22.13 19.85 -18.89
CA LYS A 91 23.05 19.58 -20.01
C LYS A 91 23.62 18.18 -20.00
N LYS A 92 23.39 17.41 -18.93
CA LYS A 92 23.66 15.97 -18.86
C LYS A 92 22.51 15.20 -19.53
N PRO A 93 22.77 13.97 -20.02
CA PRO A 93 21.71 13.03 -20.35
C PRO A 93 20.78 12.81 -19.17
N ASP A 94 19.49 12.59 -19.46
CA ASP A 94 18.52 12.10 -18.47
C ASP A 94 19.04 10.81 -17.81
N GLY A 95 18.74 10.63 -16.54
CA GLY A 95 19.39 9.65 -15.64
C GLY A 95 20.66 10.16 -14.96
N HIS A 96 21.38 11.13 -15.53
CA HIS A 96 22.67 11.62 -15.00
C HIS A 96 22.70 13.13 -14.72
N ARG A 97 21.52 13.73 -14.50
CA ARG A 97 21.36 15.18 -14.26
C ARG A 97 21.56 15.57 -12.81
N LEU A 98 21.28 14.66 -11.87
CA LEU A 98 21.64 14.82 -10.46
C LEU A 98 23.16 14.72 -10.30
N ILE A 99 23.77 15.78 -9.77
CA ILE A 99 25.17 15.79 -9.34
C ILE A 99 25.21 15.97 -7.83
N ILE A 100 25.95 15.10 -7.15
CA ILE A 100 26.17 15.17 -5.69
C ILE A 100 27.65 15.49 -5.45
N THR A 101 27.94 16.55 -4.71
CA THR A 101 29.27 16.85 -4.19
C THR A 101 29.38 16.32 -2.76
N LEU A 102 30.34 15.42 -2.52
CA LEU A 102 30.70 14.88 -1.20
C LEU A 102 32.22 14.96 -1.07
N ASP A 103 32.71 15.53 0.03
CA ASP A 103 34.14 15.77 0.27
C ASP A 103 34.92 16.35 -0.94
N ASN A 104 34.33 17.35 -1.60
CA ASN A 104 34.81 18.00 -2.83
C ASN A 104 34.86 17.11 -4.09
N GLN A 105 34.56 15.81 -4.00
CA GLN A 105 34.40 14.90 -5.14
C GLN A 105 32.97 14.96 -5.68
N LYS A 106 32.79 14.66 -6.98
CA LYS A 106 31.48 14.81 -7.68
C LYS A 106 30.98 13.51 -8.28
N TYR A 107 29.87 13.03 -7.75
CA TYR A 107 29.18 11.80 -8.16
C TYR A 107 27.97 12.15 -9.03
N ASN A 108 27.66 11.27 -9.99
CA ASN A 108 26.59 11.47 -10.98
C ASN A 108 25.67 10.23 -10.97
N PRO A 109 25.06 9.89 -9.82
CA PRO A 109 24.35 8.63 -9.65
C PRO A 109 23.12 8.58 -10.55
N TYR A 110 22.66 7.36 -10.87
CA TYR A 110 21.53 7.20 -11.77
C TYR A 110 20.21 7.53 -11.07
N LEU A 111 19.52 8.56 -11.56
CA LEU A 111 18.13 8.87 -11.25
C LEU A 111 17.54 9.66 -12.43
N ALA A 112 16.54 9.09 -13.11
CA ALA A 112 15.90 9.72 -14.26
C ALA A 112 14.93 10.82 -13.84
N ASP A 113 14.72 11.81 -14.70
CA ASP A 113 13.95 13.04 -14.43
C ASP A 113 12.51 12.76 -14.00
N TRP A 114 11.90 11.69 -14.54
CA TRP A 114 10.56 11.21 -14.17
C TRP A 114 10.47 10.70 -12.73
N GLN A 115 11.60 10.40 -12.08
CA GLN A 115 11.72 10.13 -10.65
C GLN A 115 12.28 11.33 -9.89
N LEU A 116 13.33 11.98 -10.41
CA LEU A 116 14.08 13.05 -9.74
C LEU A 116 13.17 14.19 -9.26
N LYS A 117 12.30 14.71 -10.14
CA LYS A 117 11.36 15.78 -9.79
C LYS A 117 10.36 15.38 -8.71
N PRO A 118 9.51 14.35 -8.93
CA PRO A 118 8.48 14.01 -7.94
C PRO A 118 9.06 13.53 -6.60
N VAL A 119 10.24 12.90 -6.59
CA VAL A 119 10.94 12.52 -5.35
C VAL A 119 11.51 13.75 -4.61
N ALA A 120 12.06 14.74 -5.31
CA ALA A 120 12.54 15.97 -4.69
C ALA A 120 11.39 16.82 -4.11
N GLU A 121 10.29 16.95 -4.86
CA GLU A 121 9.08 17.65 -4.41
C GLU A 121 8.44 16.98 -3.19
N PHE A 122 8.41 15.63 -3.16
CA PHE A 122 7.98 14.87 -1.98
C PHE A 122 8.93 15.03 -0.79
N ALA A 123 10.24 14.93 -1.00
CA ALA A 123 11.23 15.03 0.05
C ALA A 123 11.23 16.39 0.76
N GLY A 124 11.02 17.48 0.00
CA GLY A 124 10.93 18.84 0.53
C GLY A 124 9.59 19.20 1.17
N SER A 125 8.61 18.30 1.13
CA SER A 125 7.26 18.50 1.68
C SER A 125 7.17 18.10 3.15
N GLU A 126 6.01 18.40 3.77
CA GLU A 126 5.67 17.91 5.12
C GLU A 126 5.19 16.44 5.15
N TYR A 127 4.96 15.82 3.98
CA TYR A 127 4.32 14.50 3.86
C TYR A 127 5.33 13.34 3.94
N THR A 128 4.90 12.28 4.63
CA THR A 128 5.54 10.95 4.64
C THR A 128 4.79 9.96 3.73
N SER A 129 3.47 10.11 3.64
CA SER A 129 2.61 9.26 2.82
C SER A 129 2.62 9.73 1.36
N LEU A 130 2.60 8.77 0.44
CA LEU A 130 2.73 9.00 -1.00
C LEU A 130 1.42 8.71 -1.76
N VAL A 131 0.76 7.61 -1.43
CA VAL A 131 -0.53 7.20 -2.01
C VAL A 131 -1.32 6.40 -0.99
N SER A 132 -2.65 6.43 -1.08
CA SER A 132 -3.55 5.54 -0.35
C SER A 132 -4.81 5.20 -1.16
N LEU A 133 -5.17 3.91 -1.18
CA LEU A 133 -6.46 3.40 -1.68
C LEU A 133 -7.64 3.62 -0.71
N PHE A 134 -7.36 4.11 0.50
CA PHE A 134 -8.30 4.22 1.62
C PHE A 134 -8.68 5.68 1.91
N GLY A 135 -8.72 6.52 0.86
CA GLY A 135 -9.33 7.85 0.95
C GLY A 135 -10.76 7.79 1.48
N LYS A 136 -11.19 8.86 2.17
CA LYS A 136 -12.53 8.93 2.79
C LYS A 136 -13.60 8.50 1.79
N ARG A 137 -14.22 7.34 2.05
CA ARG A 137 -15.28 6.77 1.19
C ARG A 137 -16.34 7.83 0.91
N ILE A 138 -16.61 8.05 -0.38
CA ILE A 138 -17.68 8.91 -0.87
C ILE A 138 -18.94 8.06 -1.12
N ASP A 139 -18.73 6.80 -1.50
CA ASP A 139 -19.73 5.79 -1.84
C ASP A 139 -19.13 4.39 -1.53
N PRO A 140 -19.93 3.37 -1.16
CA PRO A 140 -19.41 2.01 -0.90
C PRO A 140 -18.65 1.35 -2.05
N SER A 141 -19.02 1.62 -3.32
CA SER A 141 -18.37 1.02 -4.50
C SER A 141 -17.06 1.72 -4.90
N ASN A 142 -16.89 2.99 -4.50
CA ASN A 142 -15.81 3.86 -4.97
C ASN A 142 -14.96 4.41 -3.83
N SER A 143 -13.79 3.77 -3.63
CA SER A 143 -12.68 4.33 -2.85
C SER A 143 -12.00 5.42 -3.67
N PRO A 144 -11.99 6.71 -3.25
CA PRO A 144 -11.13 7.70 -3.91
C PRO A 144 -9.66 7.39 -3.59
N ILE A 145 -8.83 7.36 -4.63
CA ILE A 145 -7.38 7.17 -4.50
C ILE A 145 -6.76 8.54 -4.21
N VAL A 146 -5.99 8.63 -3.12
CA VAL A 146 -5.45 9.89 -2.62
C VAL A 146 -3.93 9.90 -2.80
N TYR A 147 -3.38 10.99 -3.34
CA TYR A 147 -1.96 11.11 -3.69
C TYR A 147 -1.28 12.28 -3.00
N HIS A 148 0.02 12.15 -2.74
CA HIS A 148 0.90 13.29 -2.57
C HIS A 148 0.89 14.15 -3.86
N PRO A 149 0.77 15.49 -3.81
CA PRO A 149 0.63 16.33 -5.00
C PRO A 149 1.69 16.09 -6.08
N ALA A 150 2.94 15.83 -5.68
CA ALA A 150 4.05 15.55 -6.61
C ALA A 150 3.89 14.23 -7.40
N LEU A 151 2.98 13.32 -7.03
CA LEU A 151 2.73 12.08 -7.76
C LEU A 151 1.58 12.19 -8.78
N ILE A 152 0.80 13.27 -8.76
CA ILE A 152 -0.38 13.40 -9.62
C ILE A 152 0.05 13.52 -11.08
N ASN A 153 -0.58 12.72 -11.96
CA ASN A 153 -0.39 12.74 -13.41
C ASN A 153 1.07 12.58 -13.90
N ASN A 154 1.87 11.75 -13.21
CA ASN A 154 3.18 11.33 -13.69
C ASN A 154 3.43 9.83 -13.47
N LEU A 155 4.46 9.30 -14.14
CA LEU A 155 4.75 7.87 -14.14
C LEU A 155 5.09 7.33 -12.74
N LEU A 156 5.74 8.13 -11.89
CA LEU A 156 6.05 7.69 -10.54
C LEU A 156 4.77 7.49 -9.71
N GLY A 157 3.76 8.33 -9.89
CA GLY A 157 2.44 8.12 -9.27
C GLY A 157 1.79 6.80 -9.67
N LEU A 158 1.93 6.36 -10.93
CA LEU A 158 1.45 5.03 -11.36
C LEU A 158 2.24 3.89 -10.69
N ARG A 159 3.57 4.03 -10.57
CA ARG A 159 4.42 3.00 -9.94
C ARG A 159 4.18 2.89 -8.44
N ILE A 160 4.00 4.01 -7.75
CA ILE A 160 3.75 4.03 -6.30
C ILE A 160 2.32 3.56 -5.98
N LEU A 161 1.31 3.89 -6.80
CA LEU A 161 0.00 3.24 -6.75
C LEU A 161 0.14 1.72 -6.87
N GLN A 162 0.84 1.26 -7.91
CA GLN A 162 1.01 -0.17 -8.17
C GLN A 162 1.75 -0.90 -7.02
N ALA A 163 2.66 -0.21 -6.33
CA ALA A 163 3.36 -0.76 -5.17
C ALA A 163 2.40 -1.07 -4.01
N ASP A 164 1.47 -0.16 -3.69
CA ASP A 164 0.39 -0.42 -2.71
C ASP A 164 -0.54 -1.53 -3.19
N MET A 165 -0.95 -1.46 -4.47
CA MET A 165 -1.90 -2.40 -5.05
C MET A 165 -1.42 -3.85 -5.10
N LEU A 166 -0.10 -4.09 -5.19
CA LEU A 166 0.49 -5.40 -5.47
C LEU A 166 0.02 -6.54 -4.54
N LEU A 167 -0.30 -6.24 -3.27
CA LEU A 167 -0.77 -7.27 -2.32
C LEU A 167 -2.28 -7.52 -2.36
N ASN A 168 -3.10 -6.63 -2.96
CA ASN A 168 -4.54 -6.88 -3.13
C ASN A 168 -4.80 -8.02 -4.12
N ASP A 169 -3.99 -8.09 -5.19
CA ASP A 169 -4.02 -9.17 -6.17
C ASP A 169 -2.63 -9.34 -6.82
N PRO A 170 -1.80 -10.25 -6.28
CA PRO A 170 -0.47 -10.53 -6.83
C PRO A 170 -0.47 -11.15 -8.24
N TYR A 171 -1.60 -11.71 -8.70
CA TYR A 171 -1.71 -12.35 -10.03
C TYR A 171 -2.05 -11.35 -11.14
N ASN A 172 -2.78 -10.27 -10.82
CA ASN A 172 -3.10 -9.21 -11.77
C ASN A 172 -2.14 -8.02 -11.69
N TYR A 173 -1.76 -7.57 -10.49
CA TYR A 173 -1.04 -6.30 -10.31
C TYR A 173 0.49 -6.37 -10.53
N TRP A 174 1.03 -7.45 -11.09
CA TRP A 174 2.44 -7.51 -11.50
C TRP A 174 2.73 -6.85 -12.87
N ARG A 175 1.75 -6.79 -13.78
CA ARG A 175 1.92 -6.22 -15.15
C ARG A 175 1.99 -4.70 -15.10
N LEU A 176 2.76 -4.06 -15.99
CA LEU A 176 2.88 -2.60 -15.93
C LEU A 176 1.60 -1.91 -16.42
N PRO A 177 1.25 -0.73 -15.88
CA PRO A 177 0.16 0.09 -16.36
C PRO A 177 0.21 0.27 -17.88
N ALA A 178 -0.83 -0.18 -18.55
CA ALA A 178 -1.02 -0.09 -19.98
C ALA A 178 -2.12 0.92 -20.33
N LYS A 179 -2.02 1.51 -21.53
CA LYS A 179 -3.01 2.44 -22.08
C LYS A 179 -3.33 1.95 -23.49
N GLY A 180 -4.47 1.27 -23.64
CA GLY A 180 -4.86 0.61 -24.90
C GLY A 180 -3.97 -0.59 -25.24
N GLY A 181 -3.63 -1.43 -24.26
CA GLY A 181 -2.78 -2.62 -24.40
C GLY A 181 -1.28 -2.34 -24.56
N ILE A 182 -0.85 -1.07 -24.52
CA ILE A 182 0.57 -0.69 -24.59
C ILE A 182 1.06 -0.36 -23.17
N GLU A 183 1.90 -1.21 -22.60
CA GLU A 183 2.61 -0.95 -21.34
C GLU A 183 3.43 0.34 -21.44
N LYS A 184 3.38 1.17 -20.39
CA LYS A 184 4.09 2.45 -20.31
C LYS A 184 5.29 2.35 -19.39
N THR A 185 6.47 2.64 -19.91
CA THR A 185 7.76 2.62 -19.18
C THR A 185 8.43 4.00 -19.13
N GLY A 186 9.31 4.15 -18.14
CA GLY A 186 10.19 5.30 -17.93
C GLY A 186 11.64 4.98 -18.33
N LEU A 187 12.45 6.03 -18.47
CA LEU A 187 13.88 5.84 -18.73
C LEU A 187 14.54 5.11 -17.55
N GLY A 188 15.31 4.06 -17.86
CA GLY A 188 16.03 3.26 -16.87
C GLY A 188 15.24 2.10 -16.26
N GLU A 189 13.96 1.90 -16.62
CA GLU A 189 13.18 0.76 -16.13
C GLU A 189 13.50 -0.54 -16.87
N SER A 190 13.73 -1.61 -16.11
CA SER A 190 13.66 -2.98 -16.61
C SER A 190 12.21 -3.44 -16.69
N LEU A 191 11.78 -3.93 -17.85
CA LEU A 191 10.49 -4.64 -17.98
C LEU A 191 10.47 -5.88 -17.04
N PRO A 192 9.30 -6.26 -16.50
CA PRO A 192 9.11 -7.54 -15.82
C PRO A 192 9.66 -8.69 -16.65
N LEU A 193 10.64 -9.42 -16.07
CA LEU A 193 11.39 -10.57 -16.62
C LEU A 193 11.35 -10.67 -18.16
N SER A 194 11.92 -9.68 -18.86
CA SER A 194 11.90 -9.61 -20.33
C SER A 194 12.19 -10.94 -21.03
N SER A 195 11.66 -11.12 -22.24
CA SER A 195 11.60 -12.37 -23.06
C SER A 195 12.89 -13.18 -23.30
N ASN A 196 14.01 -12.77 -22.70
CA ASN A 196 15.28 -13.49 -22.62
C ASN A 196 15.37 -14.45 -21.40
N PHE A 197 14.26 -14.73 -20.71
CA PHE A 197 14.24 -15.69 -19.60
C PHE A 197 14.48 -17.12 -20.11
N THR A 198 15.70 -17.64 -19.95
CA THR A 198 16.11 -18.99 -20.37
C THR A 198 15.91 -20.05 -19.27
N GLY A 199 14.89 -19.89 -18.42
CA GLY A 199 14.58 -20.84 -17.36
C GLY A 199 13.92 -22.13 -17.85
N PRO A 200 13.78 -23.16 -16.99
CA PRO A 200 13.10 -24.41 -17.31
C PRO A 200 11.57 -24.31 -17.30
N ILE A 201 11.03 -23.20 -16.81
CA ILE A 201 9.60 -22.84 -16.80
C ILE A 201 9.42 -21.51 -17.56
N SER A 202 8.20 -21.21 -17.99
CA SER A 202 7.88 -19.91 -18.59
C SER A 202 7.89 -18.79 -17.55
N GLN A 203 8.03 -17.56 -18.03
CA GLN A 203 7.90 -16.34 -17.22
C GLN A 203 6.57 -16.28 -16.45
N GLN A 204 5.46 -16.65 -17.10
CA GLN A 204 4.11 -16.63 -16.52
C GLN A 204 4.00 -17.64 -15.36
N GLU A 205 4.54 -18.86 -15.52
CA GLU A 205 4.57 -19.88 -14.45
C GLU A 205 5.44 -19.45 -13.25
N GLU A 206 6.56 -18.75 -13.48
CA GLU A 206 7.35 -18.20 -12.36
C GLU A 206 6.58 -17.13 -11.59
N TYR A 207 5.85 -16.23 -12.27
CA TYR A 207 4.99 -15.25 -11.60
C TYR A 207 3.84 -15.90 -10.85
N GLU A 208 3.11 -16.83 -11.47
CA GLU A 208 2.01 -17.56 -10.82
C GLU A 208 2.49 -18.30 -9.57
N ARG A 209 3.69 -18.91 -9.61
CA ARG A 209 4.32 -19.54 -8.44
C ARG A 209 4.61 -18.54 -7.32
N ILE A 210 5.20 -17.37 -7.62
CA ILE A 210 5.50 -16.38 -6.57
C ILE A 210 4.19 -15.75 -6.07
N ALA A 211 3.28 -15.33 -6.95
CA ALA A 211 1.96 -14.80 -6.60
C ALA A 211 1.13 -15.76 -5.73
N SER A 212 1.20 -17.07 -5.99
CA SER A 212 0.61 -18.11 -5.15
C SER A 212 1.20 -18.11 -3.74
N MET A 213 2.52 -17.97 -3.62
CA MET A 213 3.22 -17.91 -2.32
C MET A 213 2.92 -16.62 -1.56
N ILE A 214 2.80 -15.47 -2.25
CA ILE A 214 2.35 -14.20 -1.66
C ILE A 214 0.94 -14.37 -1.09
N SER A 215 0.01 -14.83 -1.92
CA SER A 215 -1.40 -15.00 -1.55
C SER A 215 -1.56 -15.99 -0.40
N PHE A 216 -0.78 -17.08 -0.38
CA PHE A 216 -0.77 -18.05 0.72
C PHE A 216 -0.28 -17.42 2.03
N LEU A 217 0.80 -16.65 2.02
CA LEU A 217 1.31 -15.96 3.22
C LEU A 217 0.29 -14.95 3.78
N ILE A 218 -0.37 -14.18 2.91
CA ILE A 218 -1.41 -13.20 3.30
C ILE A 218 -2.64 -13.93 3.87
N ASN A 219 -3.15 -14.94 3.16
CA ASN A 219 -4.38 -15.64 3.55
C ASN A 219 -4.21 -16.44 4.85
N ASN A 220 -3.04 -17.07 5.06
CA ASN A 220 -2.74 -17.75 6.33
C ASN A 220 -2.57 -16.76 7.50
N ALA A 221 -2.11 -15.54 7.24
CA ALA A 221 -1.99 -14.51 8.28
C ALA A 221 -3.34 -13.86 8.65
N ALA A 222 -4.30 -13.86 7.73
CA ALA A 222 -5.69 -13.49 8.00
C ALA A 222 -6.46 -14.61 8.73
N ALA A 223 -6.11 -15.87 8.51
CA ALA A 223 -6.75 -17.02 9.14
C ALA A 223 -6.59 -17.03 10.69
N ASP A 224 -7.39 -17.89 11.35
CA ASP A 224 -7.36 -18.15 12.79
C ASP A 224 -7.54 -16.90 13.69
N GLY A 225 -8.22 -15.86 13.20
CA GLY A 225 -8.45 -14.60 13.94
C GLY A 225 -7.21 -13.71 14.04
N ASN A 226 -6.13 -14.04 13.34
CA ASN A 226 -4.88 -13.28 13.35
C ASN A 226 -4.92 -12.02 12.47
N GLU A 227 -6.04 -11.76 11.79
CA GLU A 227 -6.36 -10.58 10.96
C GLU A 227 -5.64 -9.29 11.37
N PHE A 228 -4.96 -8.67 10.39
CA PHE A 228 -4.45 -7.31 10.45
C PHE A 228 -5.50 -6.37 9.82
N ASP A 229 -5.63 -5.13 10.30
CA ASP A 229 -6.57 -4.16 9.71
C ASP A 229 -6.05 -3.58 8.38
N SER A 230 -4.73 -3.50 8.23
CA SER A 230 -4.08 -2.90 7.07
C SER A 230 -2.63 -3.34 6.89
N TRP A 231 -2.09 -3.10 5.69
CA TRP A 231 -0.65 -3.03 5.44
C TRP A 231 -0.26 -1.62 5.00
N ILE A 232 1.03 -1.29 5.14
CA ILE A 232 1.64 -0.09 4.57
C ILE A 232 3.00 -0.49 3.98
N PHE A 233 3.26 -0.15 2.72
CA PHE A 233 4.58 -0.31 2.12
C PHE A 233 5.48 0.84 2.58
N THR A 234 6.51 0.55 3.35
CA THR A 234 7.16 1.56 4.20
C THR A 234 8.65 1.32 4.44
N ASP A 235 9.30 2.35 4.97
CA ASP A 235 10.67 2.37 5.48
C ASP A 235 10.72 2.46 7.02
N TYR A 236 9.59 2.19 7.71
CA TYR A 236 9.51 2.29 9.16
C TYR A 236 10.59 1.43 9.85
N GLN A 237 11.34 2.06 10.76
CA GLN A 237 12.54 1.52 11.44
C GLN A 237 13.74 1.17 10.53
N GLU A 238 13.66 1.32 9.21
CA GLU A 238 14.75 0.98 8.30
C GLU A 238 15.91 1.98 8.38
N GLN A 239 17.14 1.48 8.45
CA GLN A 239 18.34 2.33 8.48
C GLN A 239 18.81 2.67 7.05
N VAL A 240 18.14 3.63 6.41
CA VAL A 240 18.61 4.19 5.14
C VAL A 240 19.96 4.91 5.36
N LYS A 241 21.03 4.41 4.74
CA LYS A 241 22.38 5.03 4.82
C LYS A 241 22.87 5.45 3.44
N PHE A 242 23.77 6.42 3.39
CA PHE A 242 24.47 6.81 2.17
C PHE A 242 25.99 6.88 2.38
N GLY A 243 26.75 6.64 1.32
CA GLY A 243 28.20 6.60 1.38
C GLY A 243 28.87 6.56 0.01
N ILE A 244 30.17 6.29 0.02
CA ILE A 244 31.00 6.11 -1.18
C ILE A 244 31.77 4.79 -1.05
N VAL A 245 31.64 3.91 -2.04
CA VAL A 245 32.44 2.67 -2.16
C VAL A 245 33.02 2.64 -3.57
N CYS A 246 34.34 2.42 -3.70
CA CYS A 246 35.04 2.36 -4.99
C CYS A 246 34.65 3.52 -5.94
N ASP A 247 34.84 4.75 -5.46
CA ASP A 247 34.51 6.01 -6.14
C ASP A 247 33.04 6.14 -6.62
N THR A 248 32.14 5.31 -6.09
CA THR A 248 30.73 5.26 -6.44
C THR A 248 29.87 5.65 -5.23
N PHE A 249 29.09 6.73 -5.37
CA PHE A 249 28.06 7.09 -4.39
C PHE A 249 26.94 6.04 -4.38
N TYR A 250 26.48 5.68 -3.20
CA TYR A 250 25.37 4.73 -3.01
C TYR A 250 24.43 5.16 -1.89
N ILE A 251 23.21 4.63 -1.90
CA ILE A 251 22.23 4.69 -0.81
C ILE A 251 21.69 3.27 -0.57
N THR A 252 21.55 2.86 0.69
CA THR A 252 21.09 1.53 1.14
C THR A 252 19.67 1.56 1.72
N GLY A 253 19.24 0.46 2.36
CA GLY A 253 17.90 0.26 2.90
C GLY A 253 16.91 -0.25 1.85
N SER A 254 15.89 -0.98 2.29
CA SER A 254 14.82 -1.51 1.42
C SER A 254 13.43 -1.22 2.00
N PRO A 255 12.45 -0.79 1.19
CA PRO A 255 11.07 -0.69 1.61
C PRO A 255 10.46 -2.09 1.75
N TYR A 256 9.55 -2.25 2.71
CA TYR A 256 8.91 -3.51 3.01
C TYR A 256 7.44 -3.30 3.40
N PHE A 257 6.62 -4.35 3.33
CA PHE A 257 5.23 -4.25 3.80
C PHE A 257 5.17 -4.48 5.31
N TYR A 258 4.82 -3.42 6.04
CA TYR A 258 4.47 -3.50 7.45
C TYR A 258 2.98 -3.85 7.58
N PHE A 259 2.67 -4.92 8.30
CA PHE A 259 1.30 -5.30 8.62
C PHE A 259 0.92 -4.73 9.98
N HIS A 260 -0.29 -4.18 10.09
CA HIS A 260 -0.79 -3.53 11.30
C HIS A 260 -2.08 -4.19 11.79
N LYS A 261 -2.07 -4.67 13.04
CA LYS A 261 -3.27 -5.00 13.81
C LYS A 261 -3.45 -3.94 14.88
N THR A 262 -4.68 -3.45 15.03
CA THR A 262 -5.06 -2.56 16.12
C THR A 262 -5.19 -3.40 17.38
N ASP A 263 -4.33 -3.14 18.36
CA ASP A 263 -4.56 -3.60 19.73
C ASP A 263 -5.75 -2.83 20.31
N MET A 264 -6.94 -3.45 20.22
CA MET A 264 -8.18 -2.89 20.75
C MET A 264 -8.16 -2.77 22.28
N THR A 265 -7.35 -3.56 22.99
CA THR A 265 -7.27 -3.51 24.47
C THR A 265 -6.60 -2.22 24.93
N LYS A 266 -5.49 -1.85 24.29
CA LYS A 266 -4.82 -0.57 24.47
C LYS A 266 -5.70 0.63 24.09
N TYR A 267 -6.61 0.47 23.12
CA TYR A 267 -7.61 1.48 22.78
C TYR A 267 -8.68 1.65 23.87
N THR A 268 -9.13 0.58 24.53
CA THR A 268 -10.02 0.71 25.70
C THR A 268 -9.37 1.46 26.86
N ASP A 269 -8.07 1.23 27.11
CA ASP A 269 -7.32 1.98 28.14
C ASP A 269 -7.18 3.47 27.78
N GLU A 270 -6.82 3.79 26.54
CA GLU A 270 -6.70 5.18 26.06
C GLU A 270 -8.05 5.92 26.06
N ILE A 271 -9.14 5.24 25.70
CA ILE A 271 -10.51 5.78 25.80
C ILE A 271 -10.88 5.99 27.28
N GLY A 272 -10.58 5.03 28.16
CA GLY A 272 -10.81 5.15 29.60
C GLY A 272 -10.11 6.39 30.19
N ALA A 273 -8.82 6.58 29.90
CA ALA A 273 -8.06 7.74 30.35
C ALA A 273 -8.62 9.08 29.86
N VAL A 274 -9.10 9.14 28.61
CA VAL A 274 -9.76 10.34 28.05
C VAL A 274 -11.13 10.58 28.70
N LEU A 275 -11.91 9.53 28.98
CA LEU A 275 -13.19 9.64 29.69
C LEU A 275 -12.98 10.09 31.15
N ASP A 276 -11.92 9.64 31.82
CA ASP A 276 -11.51 10.12 33.15
C ASP A 276 -11.13 11.60 33.13
N GLU A 277 -10.35 12.07 32.15
CA GLU A 277 -9.99 13.49 32.00
C GLU A 277 -11.24 14.36 31.72
N ILE A 278 -12.13 13.89 30.85
CA ILE A 278 -13.43 14.52 30.53
C ILE A 278 -14.30 14.63 31.80
N THR A 279 -14.40 13.55 32.58
CA THR A 279 -15.16 13.50 33.83
C THR A 279 -14.58 14.40 34.92
N GLN A 280 -13.26 14.45 35.06
CA GLN A 280 -12.57 15.31 36.04
C GLN A 280 -12.64 16.80 35.67
N SER A 281 -12.65 17.14 34.38
CA SER A 281 -12.64 18.52 33.90
C SER A 281 -14.02 19.21 33.91
N ASN A 282 -15.12 18.44 33.85
CA ASN A 282 -16.49 18.99 33.77
C ASN A 282 -17.45 18.28 34.74
N PRO A 283 -17.45 18.60 36.05
CA PRO A 283 -18.33 17.97 37.05
C PRO A 283 -19.82 18.40 36.98
N GLN A 284 -20.31 18.79 35.80
CA GLN A 284 -21.71 19.12 35.51
C GLN A 284 -22.10 18.63 34.10
N TYR A 285 -22.12 17.31 33.92
CA TYR A 285 -22.73 16.70 32.73
C TYR A 285 -24.27 16.65 32.85
N ASP A 286 -24.93 16.53 31.70
CA ASP A 286 -26.38 16.36 31.61
C ASP A 286 -26.78 14.90 31.37
N ALA A 287 -28.05 14.59 31.64
CA ALA A 287 -28.59 13.23 31.59
C ALA A 287 -28.50 12.56 30.20
N LYS A 288 -28.22 13.30 29.12
CA LYS A 288 -27.96 12.74 27.79
C LYS A 288 -26.52 12.26 27.66
N THR A 289 -25.55 12.99 28.22
CA THR A 289 -24.18 12.51 28.33
C THR A 289 -24.10 11.32 29.28
N ASP A 290 -24.79 11.34 30.42
CA ASP A 290 -24.88 10.20 31.34
C ASP A 290 -25.43 8.94 30.65
N SER A 291 -26.45 9.10 29.78
CA SER A 291 -27.01 7.97 29.02
C SER A 291 -25.98 7.34 28.08
N VAL A 292 -25.22 8.14 27.34
CA VAL A 292 -24.20 7.65 26.39
C VAL A 292 -22.99 7.08 27.13
N LEU A 293 -22.55 7.71 28.22
CA LEU A 293 -21.50 7.18 29.09
C LEU A 293 -21.89 5.83 29.68
N LYS A 294 -23.15 5.69 30.15
CA LYS A 294 -23.66 4.42 30.67
C LYS A 294 -23.72 3.35 29.58
N GLU A 295 -24.19 3.68 28.38
CA GLU A 295 -24.27 2.74 27.25
C GLU A 295 -22.88 2.24 26.84
N ILE A 296 -21.89 3.15 26.74
CA ILE A 296 -20.48 2.79 26.53
C ILE A 296 -19.93 1.93 27.68
N THR A 297 -20.25 2.27 28.93
CA THR A 297 -19.79 1.52 30.12
C THR A 297 -20.37 0.11 30.17
N ASP A 298 -21.66 -0.05 29.88
CA ASP A 298 -22.34 -1.34 29.83
C ASP A 298 -21.74 -2.22 28.70
N TYR A 299 -21.46 -1.64 27.52
CA TYR A 299 -20.74 -2.33 26.44
C TYR A 299 -19.30 -2.70 26.81
N GLN A 300 -18.55 -1.81 27.48
CA GLN A 300 -17.20 -2.11 27.97
C GLN A 300 -17.19 -3.27 28.97
N GLN A 301 -18.13 -3.29 29.92
CA GLN A 301 -18.27 -4.40 30.87
C GLN A 301 -18.66 -5.71 30.19
N LEU A 302 -19.55 -5.66 29.18
CA LEU A 302 -19.92 -6.81 28.39
C LEU A 302 -18.70 -7.36 27.62
N CYS A 303 -17.98 -6.51 26.89
CA CYS A 303 -16.78 -6.90 26.16
C CYS A 303 -15.67 -7.44 27.07
N ALA A 304 -15.46 -6.85 28.26
CA ALA A 304 -14.53 -7.38 29.25
C ALA A 304 -14.94 -8.80 29.70
N SER A 305 -16.22 -9.03 30.00
CA SER A 305 -16.72 -10.35 30.43
C SER A 305 -16.59 -11.43 29.35
N TYR A 306 -16.70 -11.07 28.07
CA TYR A 306 -16.38 -11.96 26.95
C TYR A 306 -14.87 -12.19 26.81
N SER A 307 -14.04 -11.15 26.96
CA SER A 307 -12.57 -11.25 26.90
C SER A 307 -12.01 -12.18 28.00
N ASP A 308 -12.44 -12.00 29.26
CA ASP A 308 -12.07 -12.85 30.39
C ASP A 308 -12.48 -14.31 30.14
N SER A 309 -13.69 -14.52 29.60
CA SER A 309 -14.17 -15.85 29.21
C SER A 309 -13.32 -16.47 28.10
N LEU A 310 -13.02 -15.70 27.05
CA LEU A 310 -12.21 -16.13 25.92
C LEU A 310 -10.78 -16.48 26.33
N LEU A 311 -10.18 -15.72 27.25
CA LEU A 311 -8.86 -16.01 27.81
C LEU A 311 -8.86 -17.37 28.53
N VAL A 312 -9.82 -17.61 29.43
CA VAL A 312 -9.95 -18.87 30.16
C VAL A 312 -10.16 -20.06 29.21
N TYR A 313 -11.08 -19.96 28.24
CA TYR A 313 -11.30 -21.03 27.26
C TYR A 313 -10.10 -21.21 26.32
N SER A 314 -9.33 -20.16 26.02
CA SER A 314 -8.10 -20.26 25.22
C SER A 314 -6.97 -20.95 25.97
N GLU A 315 -6.76 -20.66 27.26
CA GLU A 315 -5.82 -21.42 28.10
C GLU A 315 -6.19 -22.90 28.17
N MET A 316 -7.48 -23.21 28.32
CA MET A 316 -7.97 -24.60 28.34
C MET A 316 -7.76 -25.30 26.98
N VAL A 317 -7.98 -24.61 25.85
CA VAL A 317 -7.68 -25.17 24.52
C VAL A 317 -6.17 -25.35 24.31
N ASN A 318 -5.32 -24.43 24.79
CA ASN A 318 -3.87 -24.59 24.71
C ASN A 318 -3.36 -25.79 25.53
N GLN A 319 -3.98 -26.07 26.68
CA GLN A 319 -3.70 -27.30 27.45
C GLN A 319 -4.08 -28.57 26.68
N ILE A 320 -5.19 -28.56 25.92
CA ILE A 320 -5.59 -29.65 25.03
C ILE A 320 -4.59 -29.80 23.86
N ILE A 321 -4.14 -28.69 23.25
CA ILE A 321 -3.15 -28.70 22.16
C ILE A 321 -1.83 -29.32 22.63
N GLU A 322 -1.30 -28.92 23.79
CA GLU A 322 -0.08 -29.52 24.36
C GLU A 322 -0.28 -31.00 24.74
N LYS A 323 -1.45 -31.39 25.27
CA LYS A 323 -1.78 -32.80 25.59
C LYS A 323 -1.69 -33.72 24.35
N TYR A 324 -2.03 -33.23 23.15
CA TYR A 324 -1.99 -33.99 21.89
C TYR A 324 -0.81 -33.60 20.98
N LYS A 325 0.22 -32.93 21.51
CA LYS A 325 1.41 -32.52 20.77
C LYS A 325 2.21 -33.74 20.29
N GLY A 326 2.50 -33.78 18.99
CA GLY A 326 3.09 -34.94 18.32
C GLY A 326 2.11 -36.08 17.99
N VAL A 327 0.83 -35.96 18.35
CA VAL A 327 -0.22 -36.93 17.95
C VAL A 327 -0.89 -36.45 16.66
N SER A 328 -0.91 -37.32 15.65
CA SER A 328 -1.61 -37.11 14.37
C SER A 328 -3.10 -36.84 14.60
N LEU A 329 -3.68 -35.90 13.85
CA LEU A 329 -5.08 -35.48 13.99
C LEU A 329 -6.08 -36.64 13.87
N LYS A 330 -5.77 -37.66 13.06
CA LYS A 330 -6.63 -38.84 12.84
C LYS A 330 -6.65 -39.81 14.03
N ASP A 331 -5.72 -39.65 14.96
CA ASP A 331 -5.53 -40.51 16.13
C ASP A 331 -5.91 -39.82 17.46
N ARG A 332 -6.42 -38.57 17.38
CA ARG A 332 -6.88 -37.80 18.54
C ARG A 332 -8.31 -38.17 18.92
N ASN A 333 -8.46 -39.19 19.76
CA ASN A 333 -9.67 -39.34 20.57
C ASN A 333 -9.71 -38.21 21.62
N LEU A 334 -10.43 -37.13 21.32
CA LEU A 334 -10.84 -36.11 22.28
C LEU A 334 -12.00 -36.64 23.12
N ASP A 335 -12.07 -36.28 24.40
CA ASP A 335 -13.23 -36.60 25.23
C ASP A 335 -14.38 -35.57 25.07
N GLU A 336 -15.59 -35.92 25.54
CA GLU A 336 -16.78 -35.06 25.42
C GLU A 336 -16.60 -33.67 26.05
N ARG A 337 -15.75 -33.56 27.10
CA ARG A 337 -15.45 -32.29 27.77
C ARG A 337 -14.46 -31.46 26.96
N GLU A 338 -13.48 -32.08 26.31
CA GLU A 338 -12.55 -31.39 25.40
C GLU A 338 -13.27 -30.87 24.15
N ILE A 339 -14.17 -31.68 23.57
CA ILE A 339 -15.06 -31.27 22.48
C ILE A 339 -15.94 -30.09 22.93
N TYR A 340 -16.52 -30.16 24.13
CA TYR A 340 -17.30 -29.05 24.71
C TYR A 340 -16.45 -27.79 24.93
N ILE A 341 -15.21 -27.91 25.41
CA ILE A 341 -14.31 -26.75 25.62
C ILE A 341 -13.99 -26.05 24.30
N ILE A 342 -13.65 -26.81 23.26
CA ILE A 342 -13.34 -26.27 21.93
C ILE A 342 -14.59 -25.64 21.31
N GLY A 343 -15.72 -26.34 21.30
CA GLY A 343 -16.99 -25.81 20.80
C GLY A 343 -17.47 -24.59 21.58
N ARG A 344 -17.26 -24.55 22.91
CA ARG A 344 -17.65 -23.40 23.72
C ARG A 344 -16.72 -22.20 23.55
N ARG A 345 -15.43 -22.42 23.24
CA ARG A 345 -14.53 -21.35 22.78
C ARG A 345 -15.05 -20.77 21.46
N GLN A 346 -15.33 -21.62 20.47
CA GLN A 346 -15.85 -21.21 19.15
C GLN A 346 -17.20 -20.49 19.26
N ASP A 347 -18.11 -20.93 20.14
CA ASP A 347 -19.33 -20.20 20.48
C ASP A 347 -19.01 -18.81 21.05
N LEU A 348 -18.08 -18.71 22.00
CA LEU A 348 -17.74 -17.42 22.62
C LEU A 348 -17.06 -16.47 21.63
N GLU A 349 -16.18 -16.98 20.77
CA GLU A 349 -15.55 -16.23 19.67
C GLU A 349 -16.64 -15.73 18.73
N LYS A 350 -17.50 -16.63 18.23
CA LYS A 350 -18.61 -16.29 17.34
C LYS A 350 -19.61 -15.31 17.95
N ASN A 351 -19.90 -15.38 19.26
CA ASN A 351 -20.80 -14.44 19.92
C ASN A 351 -20.12 -13.10 20.26
N PHE A 352 -18.82 -13.08 20.52
CA PHE A 352 -18.06 -11.84 20.79
C PHE A 352 -17.77 -11.08 19.49
N THR A 353 -17.26 -11.78 18.47
CA THR A 353 -17.17 -11.28 17.10
C THR A 353 -18.56 -10.89 16.62
N GLY A 354 -19.60 -11.70 16.82
CA GLY A 354 -20.99 -11.34 16.46
C GLY A 354 -21.52 -10.09 17.17
N LEU A 355 -21.14 -9.82 18.43
CA LEU A 355 -21.51 -8.60 19.16
C LEU A 355 -20.77 -7.36 18.63
N ILE A 356 -19.50 -7.53 18.24
CA ILE A 356 -18.69 -6.50 17.58
C ILE A 356 -19.20 -6.26 16.16
N ASP A 357 -19.55 -7.31 15.43
CA ASP A 357 -20.12 -7.28 14.09
C ASP A 357 -21.49 -6.61 14.10
N ASP A 358 -22.39 -6.94 15.02
CA ASP A 358 -23.68 -6.22 15.15
C ASP A 358 -23.44 -4.71 15.40
N LEU A 359 -22.47 -4.35 16.23
CA LEU A 359 -22.06 -2.96 16.49
C LEU A 359 -21.43 -2.27 15.25
N PHE A 360 -20.70 -3.03 14.42
CA PHE A 360 -20.08 -2.54 13.17
C PHE A 360 -21.04 -2.60 11.97
N ASP A 361 -22.08 -3.44 11.99
CA ASP A 361 -23.07 -3.61 10.94
C ASP A 361 -24.21 -2.62 11.07
N GLU A 362 -24.59 -2.24 12.30
CA GLU A 362 -25.37 -1.01 12.57
C GLU A 362 -24.66 0.24 12.02
N ILE A 363 -23.33 0.17 11.82
CA ILE A 363 -22.52 1.21 11.20
C ILE A 363 -22.31 0.99 9.69
N HIS A 364 -22.07 -0.23 9.17
CA HIS A 364 -21.38 -0.43 7.88
C HIS A 364 -21.60 -1.73 7.05
N GLY A 365 -22.47 -2.68 7.42
CA GLY A 365 -22.51 -4.05 6.83
C GLY A 365 -22.79 -4.20 5.32
N LYS A 366 -22.42 -5.29 4.61
CA LYS A 366 -21.69 -6.57 4.90
C LYS A 366 -20.80 -6.95 3.67
N GLN A 367 -20.30 -8.16 3.30
CA GLN A 367 -20.42 -9.58 3.74
C GLN A 367 -19.22 -10.45 3.23
N ASN A 368 -19.35 -11.79 3.19
CA ASN A 368 -18.29 -12.82 3.15
C ASN A 368 -18.77 -14.07 2.32
N ALA A 369 -18.00 -15.09 1.88
CA ALA A 369 -16.55 -15.32 1.55
C ALA A 369 -16.37 -16.78 0.99
N GLU A 370 -15.23 -17.45 1.25
CA GLU A 370 -14.91 -18.92 1.25
C GLU A 370 -13.96 -19.52 0.15
N ILE A 371 -13.50 -20.79 0.35
CA ILE A 371 -12.08 -21.24 0.21
C ILE A 371 -11.93 -22.69 -0.36
N LEU A 372 -10.76 -23.04 -0.96
CA LEU A 372 -9.94 -24.29 -0.83
C LEU A 372 -8.99 -24.49 -2.06
N SER A 373 -7.77 -25.05 -1.99
CA SER A 373 -6.91 -25.55 -0.90
C SER A 373 -5.42 -25.62 -1.33
N GLN A 374 -4.46 -25.43 -0.40
CA GLN A 374 -3.02 -25.76 -0.60
C GLN A 374 -2.52 -26.59 0.60
N GLU A 375 -2.10 -27.85 0.41
CA GLU A 375 -1.72 -28.75 1.53
C GLU A 375 -0.21 -29.08 1.60
N GLU A 376 0.52 -29.04 0.48
CA GLU A 376 1.94 -29.45 0.45
C GLU A 376 2.94 -28.35 0.90
N LEU A 377 2.57 -27.06 0.78
CA LEU A 377 3.40 -25.93 1.23
C LEU A 377 3.34 -25.68 2.74
N THR A 378 2.19 -25.97 3.37
CA THR A 378 1.91 -25.72 4.79
C THR A 378 2.94 -26.40 5.71
N ASN A 379 3.41 -27.59 5.32
CA ASN A 379 4.33 -28.42 6.09
C ASN A 379 5.75 -27.82 6.27
N GLN A 380 6.09 -26.72 5.59
CA GLN A 380 7.34 -25.97 5.82
C GLN A 380 7.15 -24.68 6.64
N LEU A 381 5.91 -24.22 6.86
CA LEU A 381 5.59 -22.97 7.56
C LEU A 381 4.98 -23.16 8.96
N ILE A 382 4.71 -24.41 9.36
CA ILE A 382 4.11 -24.81 10.65
C ILE A 382 5.01 -24.56 11.91
N GLN A 383 6.12 -23.81 11.78
CA GLN A 383 6.88 -23.29 12.94
C GLN A 383 6.58 -21.81 13.28
N ILE A 384 5.71 -21.15 12.52
CA ILE A 384 5.13 -19.84 12.91
C ILE A 384 4.43 -19.99 14.26
N SER A 385 4.78 -19.13 15.22
CA SER A 385 4.16 -19.17 16.55
C SER A 385 2.84 -18.37 16.51
N PRO A 386 1.69 -18.96 16.88
CA PRO A 386 0.37 -18.31 16.74
C PRO A 386 0.22 -17.05 17.61
N THR A 387 1.15 -16.77 18.52
CA THR A 387 1.17 -15.58 19.37
C THR A 387 1.68 -14.31 18.71
N ASN A 388 2.30 -14.32 17.52
CA ASN A 388 2.65 -13.06 16.83
C ASN A 388 2.79 -13.16 15.30
N VAL A 389 1.71 -13.62 14.65
CA VAL A 389 1.64 -13.76 13.18
C VAL A 389 1.88 -12.43 12.44
N GLN A 390 1.49 -11.29 13.03
CA GLN A 390 1.71 -9.96 12.46
C GLN A 390 3.20 -9.59 12.38
N GLU A 391 3.97 -9.76 13.46
CA GLU A 391 5.41 -9.48 13.44
C GLU A 391 6.17 -10.50 12.59
N GLU A 392 5.76 -11.78 12.59
CA GLU A 392 6.42 -12.80 11.78
C GLU A 392 6.18 -12.59 10.28
N LEU A 393 4.95 -12.27 9.85
CA LEU A 393 4.70 -11.84 8.47
C LEU A 393 5.49 -10.57 8.15
N THR A 394 5.44 -9.54 9.00
CA THR A 394 6.21 -8.30 8.79
C THR A 394 7.72 -8.56 8.67
N PHE A 395 8.25 -9.52 9.45
CA PHE A 395 9.65 -9.95 9.39
C PHE A 395 10.00 -10.65 8.07
N LEU A 396 9.17 -11.60 7.61
CA LEU A 396 9.33 -12.24 6.30
C LEU A 396 9.26 -11.20 5.16
N MET A 397 8.31 -10.28 5.26
CA MET A 397 8.05 -9.21 4.30
C MET A 397 9.17 -8.15 4.27
N ARG A 398 9.95 -8.01 5.35
CA ARG A 398 11.17 -7.19 5.41
C ARG A 398 12.43 -7.92 4.94
N ASN A 399 12.62 -9.19 5.30
CA ASN A 399 13.92 -9.87 5.16
C ASN A 399 14.05 -10.77 3.91
N THR A 400 12.95 -11.35 3.42
CA THR A 400 12.96 -12.32 2.30
C THR A 400 12.25 -11.79 1.07
N PHE A 401 11.17 -11.06 1.31
CA PHE A 401 10.22 -10.62 0.29
C PHE A 401 10.67 -9.48 -0.65
N PRO A 402 11.60 -8.57 -0.27
CA PRO A 402 12.16 -7.58 -1.20
C PRO A 402 12.65 -8.16 -2.54
N GLU A 403 13.36 -9.30 -2.49
CA GLU A 403 13.80 -9.99 -3.70
C GLU A 403 12.64 -10.55 -4.54
N LEU A 404 11.56 -10.98 -3.89
CA LEU A 404 10.40 -11.58 -4.56
C LEU A 404 9.60 -10.51 -5.32
N ILE A 405 9.36 -9.36 -4.68
CA ILE A 405 8.76 -8.20 -5.37
C ILE A 405 9.64 -7.77 -6.54
N GLN A 406 10.96 -7.69 -6.34
CA GLN A 406 11.90 -7.30 -7.39
C GLN A 406 11.91 -8.28 -8.58
N LYS A 407 11.75 -9.58 -8.34
CA LYS A 407 11.65 -10.61 -9.40
C LYS A 407 10.31 -10.52 -10.13
N ILE A 408 9.21 -10.25 -9.42
CA ILE A 408 7.87 -10.05 -10.00
C ILE A 408 7.85 -8.79 -10.88
N ASN A 409 8.03 -7.62 -10.27
CA ASN A 409 7.93 -6.32 -10.93
C ASN A 409 9.15 -5.44 -10.57
N PRO A 410 10.27 -5.60 -11.29
CA PRO A 410 11.49 -4.87 -11.04
C PRO A 410 11.34 -3.36 -11.25
N ALA A 411 10.45 -2.91 -12.16
CA ALA A 411 10.19 -1.50 -12.40
C ALA A 411 9.55 -0.82 -11.19
N VAL A 412 8.44 -1.36 -10.68
CA VAL A 412 7.75 -0.86 -9.47
C VAL A 412 8.65 -0.94 -8.25
N TYR A 413 9.32 -2.07 -8.04
CA TYR A 413 10.20 -2.22 -6.89
C TYR A 413 11.35 -1.20 -6.92
N SER A 414 12.03 -1.06 -8.07
CA SER A 414 13.13 -0.09 -8.22
C SER A 414 12.60 1.35 -8.12
N ALA A 415 11.39 1.63 -8.59
CA ALA A 415 10.76 2.94 -8.46
C ALA A 415 10.50 3.31 -6.99
N ALA A 416 9.96 2.37 -6.20
CA ALA A 416 9.73 2.56 -4.78
C ALA A 416 11.04 2.65 -3.98
N VAL A 417 12.02 1.76 -4.24
CA VAL A 417 13.36 1.80 -3.64
C VAL A 417 14.04 3.14 -3.90
N ASN A 418 14.04 3.62 -5.15
CA ASN A 418 14.62 4.93 -5.49
C ASN A 418 13.88 6.06 -4.78
N THR A 419 12.54 6.02 -4.74
CA THR A 419 11.71 7.03 -4.05
C THR A 419 12.09 7.11 -2.58
N MET A 420 12.08 5.97 -1.87
CA MET A 420 12.47 5.88 -0.46
C MET A 420 13.89 6.41 -0.23
N ARG A 421 14.88 5.86 -0.94
CA ARG A 421 16.31 6.16 -0.75
C ARG A 421 16.64 7.62 -1.03
N TYR A 422 16.21 8.14 -2.17
CA TYR A 422 16.51 9.52 -2.53
C TYR A 422 15.66 10.52 -1.74
N ALA A 423 14.41 10.21 -1.34
CA ALA A 423 13.66 11.10 -0.45
C ALA A 423 14.33 11.22 0.93
N ALA A 424 14.77 10.10 1.51
CA ALA A 424 15.48 10.11 2.78
C ALA A 424 16.83 10.85 2.70
N PHE A 425 17.56 10.72 1.59
CA PHE A 425 18.80 11.49 1.35
C PHE A 425 18.53 12.99 1.11
N PHE A 426 17.51 13.34 0.33
CA PHE A 426 17.13 14.73 0.07
C PHE A 426 16.66 15.44 1.36
N ARG A 427 15.91 14.76 2.24
CA ARG A 427 15.58 15.27 3.59
C ARG A 427 16.82 15.51 4.45
N TYR A 428 17.88 14.72 4.31
CA TYR A 428 19.16 14.97 4.98
C TYR A 428 19.80 16.26 4.43
N VAL A 429 19.90 16.40 3.11
CA VAL A 429 20.47 17.61 2.48
C VAL A 429 19.66 18.87 2.79
N GLN A 430 18.32 18.77 2.84
CA GLN A 430 17.44 19.85 3.28
C GLN A 430 17.72 20.29 4.72
N ARG A 431 18.02 19.36 5.62
CA ARG A 431 18.31 19.64 7.03
C ARG A 431 19.70 20.24 7.23
N GLU A 432 20.74 19.66 6.62
CA GLU A 432 22.13 20.11 6.83
C GLU A 432 22.54 21.30 5.94
N ASN A 433 21.92 21.46 4.76
CA ASN A 433 22.25 22.51 3.79
C ASN A 433 20.98 23.09 3.09
N PRO A 434 20.05 23.71 3.85
CA PRO A 434 18.76 24.18 3.33
C PRO A 434 18.86 25.16 2.16
N LYS A 435 19.94 25.95 2.07
CA LYS A 435 20.15 26.91 0.97
C LYS A 435 20.52 26.23 -0.34
N ASN A 436 21.34 25.18 -0.30
CA ASN A 436 21.61 24.37 -1.48
C ASN A 436 20.37 23.57 -1.88
N TRP A 437 19.63 23.02 -0.92
CA TRP A 437 18.34 22.36 -1.15
C TRP A 437 17.35 23.28 -1.89
N GLU A 438 17.14 24.51 -1.40
CA GLU A 438 16.30 25.52 -2.05
C GLU A 438 16.77 25.80 -3.48
N THR A 439 18.09 25.96 -3.69
CA THR A 439 18.66 26.20 -5.03
C THR A 439 18.37 25.03 -5.97
N PHE A 440 18.60 23.80 -5.53
CA PHE A 440 18.35 22.56 -6.28
C PHE A 440 16.88 22.36 -6.59
N LEU A 441 15.96 22.59 -5.64
CA LEU A 441 14.53 22.43 -5.86
C LEU A 441 14.02 23.43 -6.91
N ASN A 442 14.50 24.68 -6.86
CA ASN A 442 14.25 25.68 -7.90
C ASN A 442 14.84 25.31 -9.28
N GLU A 443 15.89 24.49 -9.35
CA GLU A 443 16.41 23.93 -10.61
C GLU A 443 15.55 22.78 -11.12
N VAL A 444 15.14 21.87 -10.23
CA VAL A 444 14.35 20.67 -10.51
C VAL A 444 12.89 20.98 -10.88
N GLU A 445 12.29 22.04 -10.34
CA GLU A 445 10.94 22.49 -10.72
C GLU A 445 10.81 22.70 -12.25
N LYS A 446 11.89 23.11 -12.91
CA LYS A 446 11.94 23.37 -14.36
C LYS A 446 11.79 22.11 -15.22
N ILE A 447 11.91 20.91 -14.64
CA ILE A 447 11.76 19.64 -15.35
C ILE A 447 10.29 19.43 -15.76
N SER A 448 10.07 19.17 -17.05
CA SER A 448 8.79 18.65 -17.55
C SER A 448 8.64 17.18 -17.16
N TYR A 449 7.51 16.77 -16.57
CA TYR A 449 7.24 15.35 -16.37
C TYR A 449 7.25 14.60 -17.72
N GLN A 450 7.88 13.43 -17.75
CA GLN A 450 7.96 12.56 -18.92
C GLN A 450 7.58 11.11 -18.55
N PRO A 451 6.86 10.38 -19.42
CA PRO A 451 6.16 10.91 -20.59
C PRO A 451 5.01 11.84 -20.17
N SER A 452 4.73 12.88 -20.95
CA SER A 452 3.75 13.92 -20.58
C SER A 452 2.28 13.56 -20.82
N ASP A 453 1.98 12.30 -21.17
CA ASP A 453 0.62 11.79 -21.40
C ASP A 453 0.10 10.88 -20.28
N ILE A 454 0.77 10.89 -19.12
CA ILE A 454 0.34 10.18 -17.92
C ILE A 454 -0.79 10.92 -17.23
N GLU A 455 -1.78 10.15 -16.78
CA GLU A 455 -2.88 10.59 -15.93
C GLU A 455 -2.94 9.57 -14.79
N THR A 456 -2.93 9.98 -13.53
CA THR A 456 -3.06 9.01 -12.43
C THR A 456 -4.54 8.62 -12.22
N PRO A 457 -4.85 7.33 -11.98
CA PRO A 457 -6.14 6.89 -11.47
C PRO A 457 -6.62 7.71 -10.28
N GLN A 458 -7.95 7.79 -10.08
CA GLN A 458 -8.55 8.68 -9.08
C GLN A 458 -9.57 7.96 -8.19
N TYR A 459 -10.06 6.81 -8.65
CA TYR A 459 -11.00 5.95 -7.96
C TYR A 459 -10.54 4.51 -8.14
N TYR A 460 -10.61 3.72 -7.06
CA TYR A 460 -10.47 2.28 -7.10
C TYR A 460 -11.86 1.66 -6.92
N LEU A 461 -12.31 0.99 -7.99
CA LEU A 461 -13.48 0.12 -7.95
C LEU A 461 -13.06 -1.18 -7.27
N ARG A 462 -13.69 -1.53 -6.16
CA ARG A 462 -13.44 -2.81 -5.48
C ARG A 462 -14.09 -3.95 -6.26
N PRO A 463 -13.41 -5.09 -6.50
CA PRO A 463 -13.99 -6.24 -7.23
C PRO A 463 -15.34 -6.69 -6.64
N ASP A 464 -15.40 -6.78 -5.31
CA ASP A 464 -16.58 -7.14 -4.50
C ASP A 464 -17.81 -6.24 -4.71
N ASN A 465 -17.66 -5.08 -5.36
CA ASN A 465 -18.74 -4.14 -5.68
C ASN A 465 -18.94 -3.93 -7.20
N ALA A 466 -18.31 -4.75 -8.05
CA ALA A 466 -18.62 -4.77 -9.48
C ALA A 466 -20.04 -5.32 -9.68
N PRO A 467 -20.94 -4.63 -10.40
CA PRO A 467 -22.30 -5.13 -10.61
C PRO A 467 -22.29 -6.40 -11.47
N GLU A 468 -22.99 -7.44 -11.01
CA GLU A 468 -23.03 -8.76 -11.66
C GLU A 468 -23.32 -8.64 -13.18
N GLY A 469 -22.38 -9.12 -14.01
CA GLY A 469 -22.51 -9.10 -15.47
C GLY A 469 -21.80 -7.95 -16.21
N GLN A 470 -20.65 -7.46 -15.71
CA GLN A 470 -19.77 -6.50 -16.43
C GLN A 470 -18.35 -7.02 -16.74
N GLU A 471 -18.11 -8.34 -16.64
CA GLU A 471 -16.87 -8.99 -17.12
C GLU A 471 -16.85 -9.18 -18.65
#